data_AF-G8TVA5-F1
#
_entry.id   AF-G8TVA5-F1
#
_cell.length_a   1.000
_cell.length_b   1.000
_cell.length_c   1.000
_cell.angle_alpha   90.00
_cell.angle_beta   90.00
_cell.angle_gamma   90.00
#
_symmetry.space_group_name_H-M   'P 1'
#
loop_
_entity.id
_entity.type
_entity.pdbx_description
1 polymer ?
#
loop_
_entity_poly.entity_id
_entity_poly.type
_entity_poly.pdbx_seq_one_letter_code
_entity_poly.pdbx_strand_id
1 'polypeptide(L)'
;MTKQKRYSATFKSQVVLEMLKEEKTVSQIAAEYGIHPSPLHRGKRQALENFPQLFTESPVLQQQAQAHQQQLTELYAEIGKLTTQVEWLKKNLASTLTRDERITLLDRGVDTLPLTTQAALLSLNRSSLYYRPVGPDAEEIALKHRIDDIDTDRPFYGSRRITAQLNHEGYTVNRKRVQRYMREMGVWGLAPGPQTSTRHPQHPVYPY
;
A
#
# COMPACT_ATOMS: atom_id res chain seq x y z
N MET A 1 -44.67 19.42 -7.30
CA MET A 1 -44.83 18.40 -6.25
C MET A 1 -44.48 19.03 -4.91
N THR A 2 -45.42 19.14 -3.97
CA THR A 2 -45.17 19.73 -2.65
C THR A 2 -44.34 18.77 -1.80
N LYS A 3 -43.17 19.22 -1.35
CA LYS A 3 -42.23 18.44 -0.54
C LYS A 3 -42.84 18.23 0.85
N GLN A 4 -43.31 17.01 1.15
CA GLN A 4 -43.81 16.66 2.48
C GLN A 4 -42.68 16.77 3.52
N LYS A 5 -42.93 17.46 4.64
CA LYS A 5 -42.00 17.50 5.77
C LYS A 5 -41.83 16.08 6.33
N ARG A 6 -40.60 15.56 6.29
CA ARG A 6 -40.22 14.27 6.90
C ARG A 6 -39.58 14.53 8.26
N TYR A 7 -40.17 13.96 9.30
CA TYR A 7 -39.65 14.00 10.66
C TYR A 7 -38.82 12.75 10.97
N SER A 8 -37.73 12.89 11.73
CA SER A 8 -36.91 11.75 12.17
C SER A 8 -37.68 10.85 13.13
N ALA A 9 -37.25 9.58 13.24
CA ALA A 9 -37.87 8.62 14.15
C ALA A 9 -37.78 9.08 15.62
N THR A 10 -36.62 9.64 16.01
CA THR A 10 -36.35 10.18 17.35
C THR A 10 -37.24 11.36 17.71
N PHE A 11 -37.45 12.27 16.75
CA PHE A 11 -38.33 13.41 16.94
C PHE A 11 -39.79 12.93 17.09
N LYS A 12 -40.24 12.00 16.25
CA LYS A 12 -41.58 11.43 16.34
C LYS A 12 -41.81 10.73 17.69
N SER A 13 -40.84 9.96 18.19
CA SER A 13 -40.96 9.30 19.49
C SER A 13 -41.01 10.29 20.65
N GLN A 14 -40.22 11.37 20.58
CA GLN A 14 -40.21 12.42 21.61
C GLN A 14 -41.55 13.16 21.68
N VAL A 15 -42.11 13.55 20.53
CA VAL A 15 -43.42 14.21 20.46
C VAL A 15 -44.53 13.30 20.95
N VAL A 16 -44.50 12.01 20.60
CA VAL A 16 -45.48 11.02 21.09
C VAL A 16 -45.34 10.79 22.60
N LEU A 17 -44.12 10.79 23.15
CA LEU A 17 -43.89 10.70 24.59
C LEU A 17 -44.51 11.88 25.34
N GLU A 18 -44.32 13.12 24.87
CA GLU A 18 -44.98 14.28 25.47
C GLU A 18 -46.51 14.20 25.41
N MET A 19 -47.07 13.67 24.32
CA MET A 19 -48.51 13.44 24.22
C MET A 19 -49.05 12.34 25.15
N LEU A 20 -48.20 11.40 25.59
CA LEU A 20 -48.56 10.34 26.54
C LEU A 20 -48.42 10.79 28.00
N LYS A 21 -47.60 11.82 28.27
CA LYS A 21 -47.52 12.46 29.60
C LYS A 21 -48.75 13.29 29.95
N GLU A 22 -49.50 13.74 28.94
CA GLU A 22 -50.75 14.51 29.06
C GLU A 22 -50.62 15.86 29.81
N GLU A 23 -49.39 16.37 29.96
CA GLU A 23 -49.08 17.68 30.57
C GLU A 23 -49.52 18.87 29.69
N LYS A 24 -49.59 18.67 28.37
CA LYS A 24 -50.01 19.67 27.38
C LYS A 24 -51.09 19.08 26.47
N THR A 25 -52.03 19.92 26.04
CA THR A 25 -53.06 19.50 25.06
C THR A 25 -52.44 19.26 23.68
N VAL A 26 -53.07 18.42 22.86
CA VAL A 26 -52.59 18.14 21.49
C VAL A 26 -52.47 19.42 20.65
N SER A 27 -53.35 20.39 20.88
CA SER A 27 -53.31 21.70 20.22
C SER A 27 -52.13 22.56 20.65
N GLN A 28 -51.72 22.49 21.92
CA GLN A 28 -50.53 23.18 22.42
C GLN A 28 -49.24 22.55 21.88
N ILE A 29 -49.16 21.22 21.88
CA ILE A 29 -48.02 20.47 21.30
C ILE A 29 -47.91 20.73 19.79
N ALA A 30 -49.04 20.75 19.09
CA ALA A 30 -49.13 21.10 17.67
C ALA A 30 -48.59 22.53 17.39
N ALA A 31 -48.92 23.49 18.25
CA ALA A 31 -48.46 24.88 18.13
C ALA A 31 -46.95 25.01 18.44
N GLU A 32 -46.45 24.32 19.48
CA GLU A 32 -45.05 24.38 19.92
C GLU A 32 -44.09 23.78 18.88
N TYR A 33 -44.45 22.64 18.30
CA TYR A 33 -43.63 21.96 17.29
C TYR A 33 -43.99 22.33 15.84
N GLY A 34 -45.00 23.17 15.63
CA GLY A 34 -45.47 23.58 14.30
C GLY A 34 -45.95 22.41 13.43
N ILE A 35 -46.63 21.43 14.03
CA ILE A 35 -47.13 20.21 13.37
C ILE A 35 -48.65 20.23 13.39
N HIS A 36 -49.28 19.87 12.27
CA HIS A 36 -50.73 19.72 12.24
C HIS A 36 -51.21 18.61 13.22
N PRO A 37 -52.35 18.76 13.92
CA PRO A 37 -52.81 17.77 14.92
C PRO A 37 -53.08 16.36 14.39
N SER A 38 -53.46 16.21 13.11
CA SER A 38 -53.79 14.90 12.53
C SER A 38 -52.63 13.87 12.56
N PRO A 39 -51.40 14.20 12.12
CA PRO A 39 -50.21 13.36 12.32
C PRO A 39 -49.95 12.94 13.77
N LEU A 40 -50.26 13.80 14.74
CA LEU A 40 -50.05 13.55 16.16
C LEU A 40 -51.00 12.46 16.67
N HIS A 41 -52.29 12.55 16.36
CA HIS A 41 -53.26 11.50 16.71
C HIS A 41 -52.94 10.16 16.05
N ARG A 42 -52.50 10.17 14.78
CA ARG A 42 -52.07 8.96 14.07
C ARG A 42 -50.82 8.35 14.72
N GLY A 43 -49.86 9.18 15.09
CA GLY A 43 -48.64 8.77 15.80
C GLY A 43 -48.93 8.18 17.17
N LYS A 44 -49.79 8.80 17.98
CA LYS A 44 -50.23 8.28 19.29
C LYS A 44 -50.91 6.92 19.15
N ARG A 45 -51.84 6.77 18.18
CA ARG A 45 -52.49 5.48 17.91
C ARG A 45 -51.49 4.40 17.49
N GLN A 46 -50.64 4.70 16.51
CA GLN A 46 -49.64 3.77 16.00
C GLN A 46 -48.62 3.37 17.09
N ALA A 47 -48.24 4.31 17.96
CA ALA A 47 -47.37 4.02 19.08
C ALA A 47 -48.04 3.07 20.07
N LEU A 48 -49.29 3.32 20.47
CA LEU A 48 -50.04 2.45 21.39
C LEU A 48 -50.29 1.05 20.82
N GLU A 49 -50.54 0.92 19.51
CA GLU A 49 -50.71 -0.37 18.83
C GLU A 49 -49.41 -1.19 18.79
N ASN A 50 -48.26 -0.54 18.58
CA ASN A 50 -46.96 -1.20 18.52
C ASN A 50 -46.24 -1.24 19.88
N PHE A 51 -46.73 -0.53 20.91
CA PHE A 51 -46.11 -0.44 22.23
C PHE A 51 -45.96 -1.82 22.88
N PRO A 52 -46.99 -2.70 22.89
CA PRO A 52 -46.86 -4.03 23.46
C PRO A 52 -45.78 -4.86 22.77
N GLN A 53 -45.59 -4.66 21.46
CA GLN A 53 -44.61 -5.39 20.67
C GLN A 53 -43.16 -5.06 21.04
N LEU A 54 -42.92 -3.93 21.71
CA LEU A 54 -41.60 -3.55 22.23
C LEU A 54 -41.23 -4.29 23.52
N PHE A 55 -42.24 -4.76 24.27
CA PHE A 55 -42.06 -5.49 25.54
C PHE A 55 -42.17 -7.01 25.36
N THR A 56 -42.74 -7.47 24.25
CA THR A 56 -42.64 -8.87 23.83
C THR A 56 -41.37 -9.06 23.02
N GLU A 57 -40.53 -10.02 23.41
CA GLU A 57 -39.49 -10.51 22.50
C GLU A 57 -40.16 -10.96 21.20
N SER A 58 -40.00 -10.21 20.11
CA SER A 58 -40.56 -10.60 18.82
C SER A 58 -39.76 -11.81 18.31
N PRO A 59 -40.38 -13.01 18.26
CA PRO A 59 -39.67 -14.20 17.78
C PRO A 59 -39.20 -14.02 16.34
N VAL A 60 -39.90 -13.20 15.56
CA VAL A 60 -39.54 -12.85 14.18
C VAL A 60 -38.24 -12.04 14.13
N LEU A 61 -38.09 -11.03 15.00
CA LEU A 61 -36.86 -10.22 15.04
C LEU A 61 -35.66 -11.04 15.53
N GLN A 62 -35.88 -11.92 16.51
CA GLN A 62 -34.84 -12.83 16.99
C GLN A 62 -34.43 -13.85 15.93
N GLN A 63 -35.38 -14.45 15.21
CA GLN A 63 -35.10 -15.35 14.10
C GLN A 63 -34.34 -14.65 12.97
N GLN A 64 -34.72 -13.41 12.63
CA GLN A 64 -33.99 -12.60 11.63
C GLN A 64 -32.56 -12.28 12.09
N ALA A 65 -32.39 -11.88 13.35
CA ALA A 65 -31.07 -11.62 13.92
C ALA A 65 -30.20 -12.88 13.93
N GLN A 66 -30.76 -14.03 14.31
CA GLN A 66 -30.06 -15.32 14.31
C GLN A 66 -29.71 -15.77 12.90
N ALA A 67 -30.63 -15.69 11.94
CA ALA A 67 -30.37 -16.02 10.54
C ALA A 67 -29.26 -15.12 9.95
N HIS A 68 -29.29 -13.82 10.25
CA HIS A 68 -28.22 -12.90 9.86
C HIS A 68 -26.89 -13.25 10.54
N GLN A 69 -26.90 -13.60 11.83
CA GLN A 69 -25.71 -14.05 12.55
C GLN A 69 -25.12 -15.30 11.92
N GLN A 70 -25.96 -16.28 11.55
CA GLN A 70 -25.56 -17.51 10.87
C GLN A 70 -24.93 -17.21 9.50
N GLN A 71 -25.56 -16.36 8.69
CA GLN A 71 -25.01 -15.91 7.41
C GLN A 71 -23.64 -15.25 7.59
N LEU A 72 -23.48 -14.39 8.60
CA LEU A 72 -22.18 -13.79 8.91
C LEU A 72 -21.14 -14.85 9.27
N THR A 73 -21.49 -15.81 10.13
CA THR A 73 -20.55 -16.88 10.52
C THR A 73 -20.12 -17.73 9.33
N GLU A 74 -21.04 -18.03 8.41
CA GLU A 74 -20.76 -18.79 7.20
C GLU A 74 -19.84 -18.02 6.25
N LEU A 75 -20.13 -16.73 6.01
CA LEU A 75 -19.29 -15.88 5.17
C LEU A 75 -17.88 -15.70 5.76
N TYR A 76 -17.75 -15.49 7.07
CA TYR A 76 -16.43 -15.41 7.71
C TYR A 76 -15.66 -16.73 7.63
N ALA A 77 -16.34 -17.87 7.79
CA ALA A 77 -15.71 -19.18 7.60
C ALA A 77 -15.20 -19.37 6.18
N GLU A 78 -15.99 -18.99 5.16
CA GLU A 78 -15.57 -19.09 3.75
C GLU A 78 -14.42 -18.12 3.44
N ILE A 79 -14.44 -16.89 3.95
CA ILE A 79 -13.32 -15.94 3.81
C ILE A 79 -12.05 -16.53 4.43
N GLY A 80 -12.12 -17.13 5.63
CA GLY A 80 -10.98 -17.77 6.27
C GLY A 80 -10.41 -18.92 5.42
N LYS A 81 -11.29 -19.81 4.95
CA LYS A 81 -10.92 -20.92 4.05
C LYS A 81 -10.26 -20.40 2.76
N LEU A 82 -10.86 -19.43 2.07
CA LEU A 82 -10.28 -18.86 0.85
C LEU A 82 -8.94 -18.17 1.11
N THR A 83 -8.80 -17.47 2.24
CA THR A 83 -7.55 -16.81 2.62
C THR A 83 -6.42 -17.84 2.77
N THR A 84 -6.66 -18.91 3.52
CA THR A 84 -5.67 -19.99 3.70
C THR A 84 -5.31 -20.69 2.39
N GLN A 85 -6.29 -20.93 1.52
CA GLN A 85 -6.06 -21.53 0.19
C GLN A 85 -5.21 -20.63 -0.70
N VAL A 86 -5.51 -19.33 -0.74
CA VAL A 86 -4.73 -18.35 -1.52
C VAL A 86 -3.30 -18.23 -1.00
N GLU A 87 -3.11 -18.19 0.32
CA GLU A 87 -1.77 -18.15 0.93
C GLU A 87 -0.96 -19.43 0.62
N TRP A 88 -1.61 -20.60 0.69
CA TRP A 88 -0.98 -21.87 0.33
C TRP A 88 -0.56 -21.90 -1.14
N LEU A 89 -1.43 -21.46 -2.07
CA LEU A 89 -1.13 -21.37 -3.49
C LEU A 89 0.02 -20.39 -3.76
N LYS A 90 0.00 -19.21 -3.15
CA LYS A 90 1.09 -18.21 -3.23
C LYS A 90 2.42 -18.80 -2.81
N LYS A 91 2.44 -19.51 -1.68
CA LYS A 91 3.64 -20.14 -1.14
C LYS A 91 4.17 -21.21 -2.08
N ASN A 92 3.31 -22.11 -2.54
CA ASN A 92 3.70 -23.16 -3.46
C ASN A 92 4.26 -22.59 -4.77
N LEU A 93 3.54 -21.66 -5.38
CA LEU A 93 3.96 -20.99 -6.62
C LEU A 93 5.33 -20.32 -6.48
N ALA A 94 5.57 -19.62 -5.37
CA ALA A 94 6.86 -18.99 -5.10
C ALA A 94 7.99 -19.99 -4.82
N SER A 95 7.68 -21.20 -4.35
CA SER A 95 8.65 -22.26 -4.10
C SER A 95 8.98 -23.12 -5.31
N THR A 96 8.01 -23.29 -6.24
CA THR A 96 8.15 -24.16 -7.41
C THR A 96 8.62 -23.41 -8.65
N LEU A 97 8.17 -22.16 -8.85
CA LEU A 97 8.47 -21.38 -10.04
C LEU A 97 9.49 -20.29 -9.75
N THR A 98 10.40 -20.10 -10.70
CA THR A 98 11.33 -18.99 -10.69
C THR A 98 10.59 -17.65 -10.86
N ARG A 99 11.28 -16.54 -10.56
CA ARG A 99 10.70 -15.20 -10.71
C ARG A 99 10.24 -14.94 -12.14
N ASP A 100 11.03 -15.33 -13.13
CA ASP A 100 10.78 -15.00 -14.53
C ASP A 100 9.61 -15.81 -15.09
N GLU A 101 9.48 -17.08 -14.71
CA GLU A 101 8.29 -17.90 -15.01
C GLU A 101 7.02 -17.33 -14.37
N ARG A 102 7.11 -16.77 -13.16
CA ARG A 102 5.96 -16.10 -12.56
C ARG A 102 5.58 -14.81 -13.28
N ILE A 103 6.55 -14.11 -13.90
CA ILE A 103 6.27 -12.91 -14.70
C ILE A 103 5.53 -13.26 -16.00
N THR A 104 5.83 -14.42 -16.62
CA THR A 104 5.14 -14.84 -17.85
C THR A 104 3.68 -15.21 -17.61
N LEU A 105 3.30 -15.55 -16.37
CA LEU A 105 1.90 -15.79 -15.97
C LEU A 105 1.05 -14.52 -15.88
N LEU A 106 1.64 -13.32 -15.99
CA LEU A 106 0.88 -12.07 -15.93
C LEU A 106 0.01 -11.91 -17.18
N ASP A 107 -1.28 -11.68 -16.96
CA ASP A 107 -2.21 -11.31 -18.00
C ASP A 107 -2.29 -9.78 -18.09
N ARG A 108 -1.90 -9.22 -19.24
CA ARG A 108 -1.94 -7.76 -19.49
C ARG A 108 -3.20 -7.30 -20.23
N GLY A 109 -4.18 -8.20 -20.42
CA GLY A 109 -5.47 -7.90 -21.02
C GLY A 109 -6.32 -6.92 -20.20
N VAL A 110 -7.32 -6.30 -20.85
CA VAL A 110 -8.16 -5.24 -20.25
C VAL A 110 -9.27 -5.81 -19.33
N ASP A 111 -9.71 -7.05 -19.57
CA ASP A 111 -10.84 -7.67 -18.87
C ASP A 111 -10.44 -8.49 -17.64
N THR A 112 -9.17 -8.44 -17.24
CA THR A 112 -8.63 -9.25 -16.15
C THR A 112 -8.34 -8.43 -14.88
N LEU A 113 -8.04 -9.15 -13.79
CA LEU A 113 -7.66 -8.55 -12.51
C LEU A 113 -6.57 -7.48 -12.71
N PRO A 114 -6.58 -6.36 -11.96
CA PRO A 114 -5.52 -5.37 -12.08
C PRO A 114 -4.12 -5.96 -11.88
N LEU A 115 -3.13 -5.48 -12.63
CA LEU A 115 -1.73 -5.96 -12.54
C LEU A 115 -1.17 -5.94 -11.11
N THR A 116 -1.64 -5.02 -10.27
CA THR A 116 -1.29 -4.96 -8.83
C THR A 116 -1.75 -6.20 -8.08
N THR A 117 -2.98 -6.64 -8.33
CA THR A 117 -3.57 -7.82 -7.71
C THR A 117 -2.89 -9.09 -8.23
N GLN A 118 -2.66 -9.16 -9.54
CA GLN A 118 -1.92 -10.27 -10.14
C GLN A 118 -0.50 -10.39 -9.57
N ALA A 119 0.23 -9.28 -9.47
CA ALA A 119 1.56 -9.26 -8.87
C ALA A 119 1.54 -9.77 -7.43
N ALA A 120 0.55 -9.35 -6.63
CA ALA A 120 0.39 -9.81 -5.25
C ALA A 120 0.05 -11.31 -5.18
N LEU A 121 -0.78 -11.83 -6.08
CA LEU A 121 -1.13 -13.26 -6.21
C LEU A 121 0.06 -14.12 -6.65
N LEU A 122 0.91 -13.58 -7.51
CA LEU A 122 2.10 -14.26 -8.01
C LEU A 122 3.31 -14.06 -7.10
N SER A 123 3.16 -13.42 -5.93
CA SER A 123 4.26 -13.10 -5.00
C SER A 123 5.42 -12.34 -5.68
N LEU A 124 5.08 -11.37 -6.55
CA LEU A 124 6.01 -10.52 -7.29
C LEU A 124 5.96 -9.08 -6.76
N ASN A 125 7.11 -8.40 -6.72
CA ASN A 125 7.14 -6.97 -6.42
C ASN A 125 6.65 -6.18 -7.63
N ARG A 126 5.58 -5.39 -7.46
CA ARG A 126 4.98 -4.57 -8.52
C ARG A 126 5.99 -3.67 -9.23
N SER A 127 6.95 -3.07 -8.51
CA SER A 127 7.89 -2.11 -9.10
C SER A 127 8.83 -2.79 -10.09
N SER A 128 9.09 -4.07 -9.88
CA SER A 128 9.98 -4.86 -10.72
C SER A 128 9.34 -5.31 -12.04
N LEU A 129 8.01 -5.15 -12.20
CA LEU A 129 7.30 -5.54 -13.42
C LEU A 129 7.53 -4.58 -14.59
N TYR A 130 7.79 -3.31 -14.28
CA TYR A 130 8.04 -2.28 -15.27
C TYR A 130 9.51 -2.15 -15.65
N TYR A 131 10.39 -2.77 -14.85
CA TYR A 131 11.82 -2.75 -15.12
C TYR A 131 12.13 -3.66 -16.30
N ARG A 132 12.57 -3.06 -17.41
CA ARG A 132 13.19 -3.78 -18.52
C ARG A 132 14.70 -3.70 -18.31
N PRO A 133 15.41 -4.85 -18.18
CA PRO A 133 16.86 -4.81 -18.05
C PRO A 133 17.44 -4.14 -19.29
N VAL A 134 18.17 -3.04 -19.07
CA VAL A 134 18.94 -2.39 -20.12
C VAL A 134 20.22 -3.19 -20.25
N GLY A 135 20.49 -3.69 -21.46
CA GLY A 135 21.74 -4.40 -21.77
C GLY A 135 22.96 -3.49 -21.54
N PRO A 136 24.16 -4.07 -21.42
CA PRO A 136 25.37 -3.28 -21.28
C PRO A 136 25.53 -2.37 -22.49
N ASP A 137 25.67 -1.08 -22.24
CA ASP A 137 25.86 -0.07 -23.26
C ASP A 137 27.18 -0.31 -24.01
N ALA A 138 27.17 -0.18 -25.33
CA ALA A 138 28.35 -0.46 -26.17
C ALA A 138 29.51 0.48 -25.80
N GLU A 139 29.21 1.73 -25.45
CA GLU A 139 30.20 2.69 -24.96
C GLU A 139 30.77 2.28 -23.60
N GLU A 140 29.95 1.71 -22.72
CA GLU A 140 30.41 1.20 -21.44
C GLU A 140 31.38 0.02 -21.61
N ILE A 141 31.07 -0.91 -22.51
CA ILE A 141 31.93 -2.05 -22.82
C ILE A 141 33.27 -1.56 -23.39
N ALA A 142 33.23 -0.67 -24.38
CA ALA A 142 34.43 -0.11 -24.99
C ALA A 142 35.32 0.61 -23.96
N LEU A 143 34.70 1.37 -23.05
CA LEU A 143 35.41 2.07 -21.99
C LEU A 143 36.01 1.10 -20.96
N LYS A 144 35.32 0.01 -20.62
CA LYS A 144 35.84 -1.05 -19.75
C LYS A 144 37.06 -1.74 -20.35
N HIS A 145 37.00 -2.12 -21.64
CA HIS A 145 38.16 -2.66 -22.35
C HIS A 145 39.34 -1.68 -22.35
N ARG A 146 39.07 -0.40 -22.61
CA ARG A 146 40.16 0.59 -22.62
C ARG A 146 40.79 0.78 -21.24
N ILE A 147 40.01 0.72 -20.17
CA ILE A 147 40.53 0.76 -18.79
C ILE A 147 41.43 -0.46 -18.52
N ASP A 148 41.02 -1.64 -18.96
CA ASP A 148 41.78 -2.89 -18.83
C ASP A 148 43.13 -2.82 -19.60
N ASP A 149 43.13 -2.28 -20.82
CA ASP A 149 44.37 -2.04 -21.58
C ASP A 149 45.33 -1.10 -20.83
N ILE A 150 44.80 0.01 -20.30
CA ILE A 150 45.60 1.01 -19.57
C ILE A 150 46.18 0.40 -18.29
N ASP A 151 45.41 -0.43 -17.59
CA ASP A 151 45.88 -1.11 -16.38
C ASP A 151 46.95 -2.15 -16.71
N THR A 152 46.77 -2.92 -17.80
CA THR A 152 47.76 -3.89 -18.28
C THR A 152 49.09 -3.22 -18.62
N ASP A 153 49.05 -2.08 -19.32
CA ASP A 153 50.25 -1.30 -19.66
C ASP A 153 50.85 -0.58 -18.45
N ARG A 154 50.00 -0.11 -17.52
CA ARG A 154 50.40 0.75 -16.41
C ARG A 154 49.71 0.34 -15.10
N PRO A 155 50.09 -0.79 -14.49
CA PRO A 155 49.37 -1.36 -13.34
C PRO A 155 49.34 -0.47 -12.09
N PHE A 156 50.23 0.54 -12.01
CA PHE A 156 50.29 1.49 -10.90
C PHE A 156 49.32 2.69 -11.06
N TYR A 157 48.56 2.76 -12.16
CA TYR A 157 47.61 3.84 -12.41
C TYR A 157 46.33 3.62 -11.60
N GLY A 158 46.06 4.53 -10.66
CA GLY A 158 44.75 4.60 -10.02
C GLY A 158 43.71 5.34 -10.86
N SER A 159 42.43 5.28 -10.45
CA SER A 159 41.29 5.95 -11.12
C SER A 159 41.54 7.39 -11.59
N ARG A 160 42.31 8.19 -10.84
CA ARG A 160 42.65 9.57 -11.22
C ARG A 160 43.49 9.63 -12.50
N ARG A 161 44.54 8.81 -12.59
CA ARG A 161 45.46 8.80 -13.74
C ARG A 161 44.80 8.17 -14.96
N ILE A 162 44.06 7.08 -14.77
CA ILE A 162 43.27 6.45 -15.83
C ILE A 162 42.26 7.45 -16.40
N THR A 163 41.54 8.19 -15.55
CA THR A 163 40.60 9.23 -16.01
C THR A 163 41.30 10.32 -16.83
N ALA A 164 42.46 10.80 -16.38
CA ALA A 164 43.22 11.82 -17.11
C ALA A 164 43.68 11.31 -18.49
N GLN A 165 44.13 10.06 -18.56
CA GLN A 165 44.53 9.42 -19.80
C GLN A 165 43.34 9.24 -20.75
N LEU A 166 42.21 8.73 -20.28
CA LEU A 166 41.00 8.57 -21.08
C LEU A 166 40.51 9.92 -21.64
N ASN A 167 40.52 10.99 -20.83
CA ASN A 167 40.17 12.33 -21.31
C ASN A 167 41.16 12.87 -22.34
N HIS A 168 42.45 12.55 -22.20
CA HIS A 168 43.46 12.93 -23.20
C HIS A 168 43.29 12.17 -24.53
N GLU A 169 42.83 10.92 -24.47
CA GLU A 169 42.50 10.08 -25.62
C GLU A 169 41.14 10.44 -26.27
N GLY A 170 40.45 11.47 -25.75
CA GLY A 170 39.20 12.00 -26.32
C GLY A 170 37.91 11.47 -25.67
N TYR A 171 37.99 10.55 -24.70
CA TYR A 171 36.82 10.10 -23.96
C TYR A 171 36.39 11.15 -22.94
N THR A 172 35.16 11.68 -23.01
CA THR A 172 34.67 12.61 -21.97
C THR A 172 34.11 11.84 -20.78
N VAL A 173 34.96 11.52 -19.79
CA VAL A 173 34.60 10.62 -18.69
C VAL A 173 34.88 11.20 -17.30
N ASN A 174 33.94 10.97 -16.37
CA ASN A 174 34.08 11.37 -14.98
C ASN A 174 34.87 10.31 -14.19
N ARG A 175 35.74 10.76 -13.28
CA ARG A 175 36.49 9.91 -12.35
C ARG A 175 35.62 8.92 -11.59
N LYS A 176 34.41 9.31 -11.16
CA LYS A 176 33.49 8.39 -10.45
C LYS A 176 33.03 7.23 -11.33
N ARG A 177 32.86 7.46 -12.64
CA ARG A 177 32.51 6.42 -13.62
C ARG A 177 33.66 5.43 -13.78
N VAL A 178 34.88 5.94 -14.00
CA VAL A 178 36.10 5.12 -14.09
C VAL A 178 36.33 4.31 -12.81
N GLN A 179 36.20 4.93 -11.64
CA GLN A 179 36.34 4.25 -10.36
C GLN A 179 35.30 3.14 -10.15
N ARG A 180 34.06 3.35 -10.59
CA ARG A 180 33.02 2.31 -10.53
C ARG A 180 33.39 1.13 -11.42
N TYR A 181 33.79 1.36 -12.66
CA TYR A 181 34.19 0.29 -13.58
C TYR A 181 35.43 -0.46 -13.12
N MET A 182 36.46 0.23 -12.59
CA MET A 182 37.60 -0.44 -11.96
C MET A 182 37.17 -1.38 -10.84
N ARG A 183 36.23 -0.97 -9.98
CA ARG A 183 35.70 -1.84 -8.91
C ARG A 183 34.91 -3.03 -9.44
N GLU A 184 34.05 -2.81 -10.45
CA GLU A 184 33.28 -3.88 -11.09
C GLU A 184 34.19 -4.93 -11.76
N MET A 185 35.31 -4.49 -12.34
CA MET A 185 36.29 -5.36 -12.99
C MET A 185 37.34 -5.95 -12.03
N GLY A 186 37.36 -5.51 -10.76
CA GLY A 186 38.38 -5.94 -9.80
C GLY A 186 39.79 -5.39 -10.08
N VAL A 187 39.89 -4.23 -10.73
CA VAL A 187 41.15 -3.56 -11.09
C VAL A 187 41.52 -2.52 -10.04
N TRP A 188 42.78 -2.50 -9.62
CA TRP A 188 43.31 -1.53 -8.65
C TRP A 188 44.70 -1.04 -9.03
N GLY A 189 44.96 0.24 -8.81
CA GLY A 189 46.30 0.80 -9.00
C GLY A 189 47.28 0.26 -7.96
N LEU A 190 48.29 -0.47 -8.43
CA LEU A 190 49.44 -0.97 -7.67
C LEU A 190 50.39 0.18 -7.32
N ALA A 191 49.96 1.06 -6.42
CA ALA A 191 50.80 2.11 -5.87
C ALA A 191 50.81 2.01 -4.33
N PRO A 192 51.94 2.30 -3.66
CA PRO A 192 51.98 2.35 -2.21
C PRO A 192 50.97 3.39 -1.72
N GLY A 193 50.13 2.99 -0.78
CA GLY A 193 49.20 3.89 -0.11
C GLY A 193 49.95 5.01 0.64
N PRO A 194 49.27 6.12 0.94
CA PRO A 194 49.88 7.17 1.75
C PRO A 194 50.33 6.61 3.10
N GLN A 195 51.55 6.92 3.53
CA GLN A 195 52.11 6.52 4.83
C GLN A 195 51.50 7.35 5.97
N THR A 196 50.18 7.27 6.14
CA THR A 196 49.45 8.06 7.15
C THR A 196 49.79 7.66 8.58
N SER A 197 50.42 6.51 8.78
CA SER A 197 50.95 6.05 10.08
C SER A 197 52.29 6.69 10.43
N THR A 198 53.03 7.21 9.46
CA THR A 198 54.30 7.89 9.70
C THR A 198 54.02 9.37 9.97
N ARG A 199 54.26 9.80 11.20
CA ARG A 199 54.06 11.21 11.59
C ARG A 199 55.02 12.13 10.84
N HIS A 200 54.53 13.30 10.44
CA HIS A 200 55.40 14.36 9.94
C HIS A 200 56.20 14.95 11.12
N PRO A 201 57.51 15.25 10.98
CA PRO A 201 58.34 15.78 12.08
C PRO A 201 57.79 17.07 12.73
N GLN A 202 56.99 17.85 11.98
CA GLN A 202 56.39 19.09 12.44
C GLN A 202 55.15 18.91 13.33
N HIS A 203 54.69 17.68 13.56
CA HIS A 203 53.55 17.40 14.45
C HIS A 203 54.03 16.62 15.69
N PRO A 204 54.60 17.32 16.69
CA PRO A 204 55.06 16.70 17.92
C PRO A 204 53.87 16.14 18.73
N VAL A 205 54.09 15.01 19.39
CA VAL A 205 53.11 14.41 20.30
C VAL A 205 53.25 15.12 21.64
N TYR A 206 52.21 15.82 22.07
CA TYR A 206 52.18 16.46 23.38
C TYR A 206 51.79 15.43 24.46
N PRO A 207 52.55 15.31 25.56
CA PRO A 207 52.15 14.49 26.70
C PRO A 207 50.94 15.12 27.38
N TYR A 208 50.00 14.27 27.80
CA TYR A 208 48.84 14.65 28.61
C TYR A 208 49.22 14.79 30.08
#